data_AF-A0A7C5C4X5-F1
#
_entry.id   AF-A0A7C5C4X5-F1
#
_cell.length_a   1.000
_cell.length_b   1.000
_cell.length_c   1.000
_cell.angle_alpha   90.00
_cell.angle_beta   90.00
_cell.angle_gamma   90.00
#
_symmetry.space_group_name_H-M   'P 1'
#
loop_
_entity.id
_entity.type
_entity.pdbx_description
1 polymer ?
#
loop_
_entity_poly.entity_id
_entity_poly.type
_entity_poly.pdbx_seq_one_letter_code
_entity_poly.pdbx_strand_id
1 'polypeptide(L)'
;MSVYRFEITVESPLGTPIRSNTLFGHLCWMVLYHDGEGALNQWLETFEEEPLLLSDAFPHGYVPRPIVRPLSPAEREAWLGRAEQALGGRLRAMSALKQHRKAAWLRLEEFLALRDGYAERALLESLLNGG
;
A
#
# COMPACT_ATOMS: atom_id res chain seq x y z
N MET A 1 10.91 14.81 7.82
CA MET A 1 9.70 14.91 6.98
C MET A 1 8.50 14.55 7.83
N SER A 2 7.57 15.49 8.02
CA SER A 2 6.33 15.21 8.75
C SER A 2 5.37 14.45 7.85
N VAL A 3 4.74 13.40 8.36
CA VAL A 3 3.74 12.62 7.64
C VAL A 3 2.40 12.87 8.29
N TYR A 4 1.44 13.33 7.50
CA TYR A 4 0.07 13.55 7.92
C TYR A 4 -0.83 12.46 7.35
N ARG A 5 -1.76 11.97 8.17
CA ARG A 5 -2.75 10.97 7.76
C ARG A 5 -4.13 11.62 7.74
N PHE A 6 -4.78 11.55 6.59
CA PHE A 6 -6.16 11.98 6.41
C PHE A 6 -7.04 10.76 6.19
N GLU A 7 -8.21 10.74 6.83
CA GLU A 7 -9.22 9.70 6.64
C GLU A 7 -10.40 10.32 5.91
N ILE A 8 -10.79 9.71 4.79
CA ILE A 8 -11.88 10.19 3.94
C ILE A 8 -13.02 9.18 4.07
N THR A 9 -14.12 9.60 4.69
CA THR A 9 -15.37 8.83 4.69
C THR A 9 -16.15 9.17 3.43
N VAL A 10 -16.31 8.21 2.53
CA VAL A 10 -17.07 8.43 1.29
C VAL A 10 -18.55 8.21 1.57
N GLU A 11 -19.38 9.20 1.26
CA GLU A 11 -20.83 9.16 1.48
C GLU A 11 -21.61 8.51 0.32
N SER A 12 -20.93 8.20 -0.79
CA SER A 12 -21.52 7.59 -1.99
C SER A 12 -20.53 6.69 -2.73
N PRO A 13 -20.97 5.81 -3.64
CA PRO A 13 -20.06 4.97 -4.41
C PRO A 13 -19.12 5.79 -5.30
N LEU A 14 -17.84 5.44 -5.30
CA LEU A 14 -16.84 6.03 -6.20
C LEU A 14 -16.85 5.33 -7.56
N GLY A 15 -16.81 6.11 -8.65
CA GLY A 15 -16.63 5.58 -10.01
C GLY A 15 -15.19 5.12 -10.29
N THR A 16 -14.20 5.72 -9.64
CA THR A 16 -12.78 5.36 -9.74
C THR A 16 -12.09 5.50 -8.38
N PRO A 17 -10.99 4.76 -8.11
CA PRO A 17 -10.20 4.98 -6.91
C PRO A 17 -9.67 6.42 -6.82
N ILE A 18 -9.62 6.99 -5.62
CA ILE A 18 -9.06 8.34 -5.40
C ILE A 18 -7.54 8.26 -5.53
N ARG A 19 -7.01 8.89 -6.58
CA ARG A 19 -5.58 8.95 -6.89
C ARG A 19 -4.95 10.24 -6.37
N SER A 20 -3.64 10.23 -6.13
CA SER A 20 -2.89 11.40 -5.64
C SER A 20 -3.00 12.61 -6.56
N ASN A 21 -3.00 12.39 -7.88
CA ASN A 21 -3.19 13.45 -8.87
C ASN A 21 -4.60 14.06 -8.83
N THR A 22 -5.63 13.26 -8.57
CA THR A 22 -6.99 13.75 -8.36
C THR A 22 -7.07 14.61 -7.10
N LEU A 23 -6.47 14.16 -5.99
CA LEU A 23 -6.39 14.93 -4.75
C LEU A 23 -5.63 16.24 -4.95
N PHE A 24 -4.49 16.19 -5.63
CA PHE A 24 -3.71 17.37 -5.96
C PHE A 24 -4.52 18.38 -6.78
N GLY A 25 -5.24 17.92 -7.81
CA GLY A 25 -6.14 18.78 -8.59
C GLY A 25 -7.23 19.43 -7.73
N HIS A 26 -7.80 18.70 -6.78
CA HIS A 26 -8.76 19.28 -5.83
C HIS A 26 -8.13 20.36 -4.94
N LEU A 27 -6.90 20.18 -4.47
CA LEU A 27 -6.18 21.21 -3.72
C LEU A 27 -5.96 22.47 -4.57
N CYS A 28 -5.56 22.32 -5.85
CA CYS A 28 -5.42 23.44 -6.77
C CYS A 28 -6.74 24.21 -6.94
N TRP A 29 -7.87 23.51 -7.09
CA TRP A 29 -9.18 24.14 -7.18
C TRP A 29 -9.56 24.86 -5.89
N MET A 30 -9.26 24.28 -4.72
CA MET A 30 -9.51 24.94 -3.44
C MET A 30 -8.74 26.26 -3.31
N VAL A 31 -7.43 26.25 -3.57
CA VAL A 31 -6.61 27.47 -3.54
C VAL A 31 -7.13 28.50 -4.55
N LEU A 32 -7.44 28.07 -5.77
CA LEU A 32 -7.99 28.96 -6.80
C LEU A 32 -9.31 29.62 -6.37
N TYR A 33 -10.23 28.86 -5.77
CA TYR A 33 -11.54 29.38 -5.38
C TYR A 33 -11.51 30.24 -4.12
N HIS A 34 -10.60 29.97 -3.19
CA HIS A 34 -10.47 30.74 -1.95
C HIS A 34 -9.59 31.98 -2.11
N ASP A 35 -8.46 31.84 -2.81
CA ASP A 35 -7.36 32.80 -2.79
C ASP A 35 -7.03 33.38 -4.18
N GLY A 36 -7.59 32.81 -5.26
CA GLY A 36 -7.44 33.28 -6.62
C GLY A 36 -6.21 32.75 -7.35
N GLU A 37 -6.09 33.13 -8.63
CA GLU A 37 -5.08 32.59 -9.55
C GLU A 37 -3.64 32.95 -9.15
N GLY A 38 -3.43 34.18 -8.67
CA GLY A 38 -2.10 34.62 -8.22
C GLY A 38 -1.57 33.79 -7.05
N ALA A 39 -2.45 33.47 -6.08
CA ALA A 39 -2.10 32.62 -4.95
C ALA A 39 -1.82 31.18 -5.38
N LEU A 40 -2.61 30.64 -6.33
CA LEU A 40 -2.36 29.31 -6.90
C LEU A 40 -0.97 29.25 -7.56
N ASN A 41 -0.63 30.22 -8.41
CA ASN A 41 0.67 30.22 -9.10
C ASN A 41 1.83 30.31 -8.09
N GLN A 42 1.73 31.21 -7.11
CA GLN A 42 2.75 31.32 -6.05
C GLN A 42 2.89 30.02 -5.24
N TRP A 43 1.77 29.35 -4.92
CA TRP A 43 1.80 28.08 -4.21
C TRP A 43 2.42 26.96 -5.04
N LEU A 44 2.18 26.91 -6.35
CA LEU A 44 2.79 25.92 -7.24
C LEU A 44 4.30 26.14 -7.40
N GLU A 45 4.77 27.39 -7.40
CA GLU A 45 6.20 27.73 -7.46
C GLU A 45 6.98 27.18 -6.26
N THR A 46 6.36 27.03 -5.08
CA THR A 46 7.06 26.50 -3.90
C THR A 46 7.43 25.01 -4.02
N PHE A 47 6.82 24.27 -4.95
CA PHE A 47 7.01 22.81 -5.05
C PHE A 47 8.39 22.41 -5.57
N GLU A 48 9.14 23.33 -6.19
CA GLU A 48 10.53 23.07 -6.60
C GLU A 48 11.45 22.87 -5.39
N GLU A 49 11.24 23.64 -4.32
CA GLU A 49 12.06 23.59 -3.10
C GLU A 49 11.39 22.78 -1.98
N GLU A 50 10.06 22.87 -1.87
CA GLU A 50 9.25 22.27 -0.81
C GLU A 50 8.06 21.47 -1.39
N PRO A 51 8.31 20.29 -1.98
CA PRO A 51 7.26 19.52 -2.62
C PRO A 51 6.28 18.95 -1.59
N LEU A 52 4.97 19.18 -1.81
CA LEU A 52 3.92 18.41 -1.14
C LEU A 52 3.81 17.03 -1.78
N LEU A 53 4.16 15.99 -1.04
CA LEU A 53 4.01 14.60 -1.48
C LEU A 53 2.67 14.02 -1.01
N LEU A 54 1.87 13.55 -1.96
CA LEU A 54 0.60 12.89 -1.71
C LEU A 54 0.66 11.42 -2.15
N SER A 55 0.15 10.52 -1.32
CA SER A 55 -0.13 9.14 -1.74
C SER A 55 -1.47 9.06 -2.46
N ASP A 56 -1.69 7.96 -3.18
CA ASP A 56 -3.06 7.53 -3.49
C ASP A 56 -3.83 7.27 -2.19
N ALA A 57 -5.16 7.37 -2.25
CA ALA A 57 -5.99 6.89 -1.16
C ALA A 57 -6.04 5.35 -1.21
N PHE A 58 -6.02 4.73 -0.04
CA PHE A 58 -6.15 3.30 0.13
C PHE A 58 -7.14 2.98 1.26
N PRO A 59 -7.70 1.77 1.30
CA PRO A 59 -8.65 1.40 2.35
C PRO A 59 -8.06 1.63 3.75
N HIS A 60 -8.88 2.12 4.67
CA HIS A 60 -8.46 2.37 6.04
C HIS A 60 -7.85 1.12 6.68
N GLY A 61 -6.66 1.26 7.27
CA GLY A 61 -5.92 0.17 7.89
C GLY A 61 -5.10 -0.70 6.93
N TYR A 62 -5.07 -0.38 5.63
CA TYR A 62 -4.30 -1.10 4.63
C TYR A 62 -3.34 -0.18 3.89
N VAL A 63 -2.34 -0.77 3.25
CA VAL A 63 -1.42 -0.11 2.31
C VAL A 63 -1.29 -0.95 1.05
N PRO A 64 -0.93 -0.36 -0.11
CA PRO A 64 -0.62 -1.14 -1.30
C PRO A 64 0.55 -2.08 -1.00
N ARG A 65 0.40 -3.34 -1.39
CA ARG A 65 1.44 -4.35 -1.18
C ARG A 65 2.70 -3.98 -1.98
N PRO A 66 3.87 -3.82 -1.35
CA PRO A 66 5.10 -3.51 -2.08
C PRO A 66 5.48 -4.65 -3.04
N ILE A 67 5.99 -4.26 -4.22
CA ILE A 67 6.53 -5.20 -5.19
C ILE A 67 7.95 -5.55 -4.75
N VAL A 68 8.18 -6.82 -4.45
CA VAL A 68 9.49 -7.35 -4.02
C VAL A 68 9.91 -8.53 -4.88
N ARG A 69 11.20 -8.90 -4.76
CA ARG A 69 11.76 -10.08 -5.42
C ARG A 69 10.92 -11.31 -5.05
N PRO A 70 10.41 -12.07 -6.03
CA PRO A 70 9.72 -13.31 -5.74
C PRO A 70 10.68 -14.37 -5.18
N LEU A 71 10.16 -15.35 -4.45
CA LEU A 71 10.95 -16.50 -3.99
C LEU A 71 11.61 -17.22 -5.17
N SER A 72 12.88 -17.61 -5.01
CA SER A 72 13.55 -18.57 -5.89
C SER A 72 12.89 -19.95 -5.80
N PRO A 73 13.12 -20.86 -6.77
CA PRO A 73 12.58 -22.21 -6.72
C PRO A 73 12.93 -22.96 -5.43
N ALA A 74 14.16 -22.81 -4.93
CA ALA A 74 14.61 -23.44 -3.69
C ALA A 74 13.90 -22.85 -2.45
N GLU A 75 13.80 -21.52 -2.35
CA GLU A 75 13.08 -20.86 -1.25
C GLU A 75 11.59 -21.22 -1.25
N ARG A 76 10.99 -21.34 -2.44
CA ARG A 76 9.61 -21.75 -2.62
C ARG A 76 9.37 -23.18 -2.13
N GLU A 77 10.20 -24.14 -2.53
CA GLU A 77 10.03 -25.53 -2.09
C GLU A 77 10.25 -25.65 -0.57
N ALA A 78 11.23 -24.92 -0.02
CA ALA A 78 11.47 -24.88 1.42
C ALA A 78 10.26 -24.33 2.20
N TRP A 79 9.60 -23.27 1.69
CA TRP A 79 8.38 -22.75 2.30
C TRP A 79 7.20 -23.72 2.15
N LEU A 80 7.02 -24.34 0.97
CA LEU A 80 5.96 -25.33 0.74
C LEU A 80 6.06 -26.52 1.70
N GLY A 81 7.27 -27.01 1.98
CA GLY A 81 7.48 -28.10 2.94
C GLY A 81 7.01 -27.74 4.36
N ARG A 82 7.28 -26.52 4.83
CA ARG A 82 6.78 -26.03 6.13
C ARG A 82 5.27 -25.81 6.10
N ALA A 83 4.78 -25.16 5.06
CA ALA A 83 3.37 -24.83 4.91
C ALA A 83 2.48 -26.07 4.75
N GLU A 84 2.98 -27.15 4.15
CA GLU A 84 2.26 -28.42 4.04
C GLU A 84 1.97 -29.02 5.42
N GLN A 85 2.95 -28.98 6.33
CA GLN A 85 2.77 -29.43 7.71
C GLN A 85 1.81 -28.52 8.48
N ALA A 86 1.97 -27.20 8.37
CA ALA A 86 1.16 -26.22 9.10
C ALA A 86 -0.29 -26.12 8.60
N LEU A 87 -0.53 -26.24 7.29
CA LEU A 87 -1.84 -26.02 6.66
C LEU A 87 -2.58 -27.34 6.34
N GLY A 88 -1.97 -28.49 6.64
CA GLY A 88 -2.59 -29.81 6.48
C GLY A 88 -2.66 -30.28 5.02
N GLY A 89 -1.58 -30.09 4.26
CA GLY A 89 -1.38 -30.69 2.94
C GLY A 89 -0.87 -29.74 1.85
N ARG A 90 -0.15 -30.30 0.87
CA ARG A 90 0.48 -29.55 -0.24
C ARG A 90 -0.49 -28.68 -1.04
N LEU A 91 -1.71 -29.17 -1.30
CA LEU A 91 -2.70 -28.42 -2.07
C LEU A 91 -3.08 -27.10 -1.39
N ARG A 92 -3.29 -27.13 -0.07
CA ARG A 92 -3.61 -25.94 0.73
C ARG A 92 -2.45 -24.96 0.76
N ALA A 93 -1.22 -25.46 0.95
CA ALA A 93 -0.01 -24.66 0.88
C ALA A 93 0.17 -23.95 -0.47
N MET A 94 -0.02 -24.66 -1.58
CA MET A 94 0.05 -24.06 -2.92
C MET A 94 -1.05 -23.02 -3.17
N SER A 95 -2.26 -23.27 -2.67
CA SER A 95 -3.38 -22.32 -2.76
C SER A 95 -3.08 -21.03 -1.99
N ALA A 96 -2.60 -21.14 -0.75
CA ALA A 96 -2.21 -20.00 0.08
C ALA A 96 -1.11 -19.16 -0.59
N LEU A 97 -0.05 -19.78 -1.11
CA LEU A 97 1.00 -19.08 -1.84
C LEU A 97 0.47 -18.30 -3.04
N LYS A 98 -0.46 -18.89 -3.80
CA LYS A 98 -1.09 -18.24 -4.96
C LYS A 98 -1.96 -17.06 -4.55
N GLN A 99 -2.73 -17.20 -3.47
CA GLN A 99 -3.58 -16.14 -2.93
C GLN A 99 -2.72 -14.95 -2.46
N HIS A 100 -1.62 -15.23 -1.74
CA HIS A 100 -0.72 -14.18 -1.26
C HIS A 100 -0.05 -13.38 -2.36
N ARG A 101 0.41 -14.05 -3.42
CA ARG A 101 0.98 -13.37 -4.58
C ARG A 101 0.00 -12.48 -5.33
N LYS A 102 -1.31 -12.72 -5.17
CA LYS A 102 -2.38 -11.94 -5.79
C LYS A 102 -2.94 -10.83 -4.89
N ALA A 103 -2.55 -10.79 -3.62
CA ALA A 103 -3.04 -9.79 -2.69
C ALA A 103 -2.54 -8.40 -3.12
N ALA A 104 -3.48 -7.48 -3.39
CA ALA A 104 -3.16 -6.10 -3.73
C ALA A 104 -2.85 -5.24 -2.49
N TRP A 105 -3.36 -5.67 -1.33
CA TRP A 105 -3.33 -4.92 -0.07
C TRP A 105 -2.61 -5.70 1.01
N LEU A 106 -1.94 -4.96 1.88
CA LEU A 106 -1.29 -5.44 3.10
C LEU A 106 -1.83 -4.64 4.28
N ARG A 107 -2.03 -5.25 5.45
CA ARG A 107 -2.46 -4.46 6.62
C ARG A 107 -1.35 -3.51 7.01
N LEU A 108 -1.71 -2.31 7.48
CA LEU A 108 -0.74 -1.30 7.88
C LEU A 108 0.16 -1.81 9.02
N GLU A 109 -0.40 -2.56 9.97
CA GLU A 109 0.35 -3.16 11.08
C GLU A 109 1.41 -4.17 10.59
N GLU A 110 1.03 -5.05 9.66
CA GLU A 110 1.95 -6.03 9.05
C GLU A 110 3.05 -5.32 8.26
N PHE A 111 2.70 -4.27 7.51
CA PHE A 111 3.68 -3.48 6.77
C PHE A 111 4.68 -2.81 7.71
N LEU A 112 4.20 -2.18 8.78
CA LEU A 112 5.06 -1.49 9.75
C LEU A 112 5.99 -2.46 10.47
N ALA A 113 5.50 -3.66 10.82
CA ALA A 113 6.30 -4.71 11.44
C ALA A 113 7.43 -5.22 10.52
N LEU A 114 7.22 -5.20 9.20
CA LEU A 114 8.15 -5.71 8.21
C LEU A 114 8.95 -4.61 7.49
N ARG A 115 8.74 -3.33 7.82
CA ARG A 115 9.21 -2.19 7.00
C ARG A 115 10.71 -2.18 6.77
N ASP A 116 11.51 -2.47 7.79
CA ASP A 116 12.96 -2.31 7.74
C ASP A 116 13.68 -3.53 7.09
N GLY A 117 12.92 -4.48 6.54
CA GLY A 117 13.44 -5.67 5.86
C GLY A 117 12.40 -6.38 5.00
N TYR A 118 11.48 -5.62 4.39
CA TYR A 118 10.32 -6.18 3.70
C TYR A 118 10.76 -7.10 2.56
N ALA A 119 10.44 -8.39 2.70
CA ALA A 119 10.77 -9.43 1.73
C ALA A 119 9.59 -10.39 1.59
N GLU A 120 9.43 -10.95 0.38
CA GLU A 120 8.37 -11.92 0.07
C GLU A 120 8.36 -13.07 1.08
N ARG A 121 9.55 -13.54 1.47
CA ARG A 121 9.71 -14.59 2.46
C ARG A 121 9.17 -14.18 3.83
N ALA A 122 9.52 -13.00 4.33
CA ALA A 122 9.12 -12.55 5.66
C ALA A 122 7.59 -12.43 5.78
N LEU A 123 6.94 -11.91 4.73
CA LEU A 123 5.48 -11.89 4.64
C LEU A 123 4.87 -13.29 4.60
N LEU A 124 5.49 -14.24 3.88
CA LEU A 124 4.97 -15.60 3.82
C LEU A 124 5.19 -16.39 5.12
N GLU A 125 6.22 -16.07 5.90
CA GLU A 125 6.40 -16.65 7.24
C GLU A 125 5.36 -16.13 8.24
N SER A 126 4.96 -14.85 8.18
CA SER A 126 3.97 -14.30 9.11
C SER A 126 2.63 -15.05 9.03
N LEU A 127 2.30 -15.60 7.86
CA LEU A 127 1.09 -16.41 7.66
C LEU A 127 1.13 -17.77 8.36
N LEU A 128 2.31 -18.35 8.45
CA LEU A 128 2.49 -19.65 9.08
C LEU A 128 2.54 -19.54 10.60
N ASN A 129 2.98 -18.38 11.11
CA ASN A 129 3.11 -18.13 12.54
C ASN A 129 1.81 -17.65 13.21
N GLY A 130 0.73 -17.51 12.44
CA GLY A 130 -0.50 -16.86 12.89
C GLY A 130 -0.31 -15.34 12.90
N GLY A 131 -1.17 -14.63 12.17
CA GLY A 131 -1.22 -13.17 12.21
C GLY A 131 -1.54 -12.64 13.60
#